data_AF-A0A1U7ETW7-F1
#
_entry.id   AF-A0A1U7ETW7-F1
#
_cell.length_a   1.000
_cell.length_b   1.000
_cell.length_c   1.000
_cell.angle_alpha   90.00
_cell.angle_beta   90.00
_cell.angle_gamma   90.00
#
_symmetry.space_group_name_H-M   'P 1'
#
loop_
_entity.id
_entity.type
_entity.pdbx_description
1 polymer ?
#
loop_
_entity_poly.entity_id
_entity_poly.type
_entity_poly.pdbx_seq_one_letter_code
_entity_poly.pdbx_strand_id
1 'polypeptide(L)'
;MRLVQVTIPAGKREAVLRVLDEEGIDYVVTDETSGREYTAVAYFPLPTSAVEPILEQLRDVGLEREAYTVVVSAETVVSKRFDDLKDSYAEKEESEERIARQEIEARAEELAASIPTYVVMTIVSAVIATAGLLLDSPATVVGSMVIAPLIGPAMTTAVGSVIDDAELFQRGVSLQVVGIVLAVAAATVFAVFVQVMNLVPPGLDPLSLAEVEERLSPNFLSLAVAIGAGIAGAVSLMTGISAALVGVMIAVALIPPAATVGIGIAYSDPALAVGSAVLVAVNMLSINLASLIVLWYAGYRPEHFFRRDKARIATLKRVAVLVVAIAVLSLFLGGVTYDSYQSAQTEQDIRNAIDTELEDPVYAGYTLVELEVETTAENLLFQRPTAATVTVGVPPDAGRPGLATGIETRVAAEAGVDIDIDVFYLERERGAG
;
A
#
# COMPACT_ATOMS: atom_id res chain seq x y z
N MET A 1 20.02 -20.47 -9.09
CA MET A 1 21.35 -21.06 -8.79
C MET A 1 22.20 -20.02 -8.08
N ARG A 2 23.06 -20.45 -7.16
CA ARG A 2 24.00 -19.59 -6.43
C ARG A 2 25.40 -20.17 -6.47
N LEU A 3 26.40 -19.32 -6.55
CA LEU A 3 27.77 -19.66 -6.22
C LEU A 3 28.01 -19.27 -4.76
N VAL A 4 28.27 -20.27 -3.92
CA VAL A 4 28.56 -20.06 -2.50
C VAL A 4 30.06 -20.08 -2.29
N GLN A 5 30.57 -19.08 -1.57
CA GLN A 5 31.96 -18.98 -1.15
C GLN A 5 32.00 -18.98 0.38
N VAL A 6 32.71 -19.92 0.99
CA VAL A 6 32.85 -20.03 2.45
C VAL A 6 34.32 -20.05 2.83
N THR A 7 34.70 -19.20 3.79
CA THR A 7 36.03 -19.29 4.43
C THR A 7 36.05 -20.39 5.48
N ILE A 8 37.10 -21.21 5.50
CA ILE A 8 37.22 -22.39 6.36
C ILE A 8 38.19 -22.08 7.52
N PRO A 9 37.71 -22.09 8.79
CA PRO A 9 38.56 -21.94 9.97
C PRO A 9 39.60 -23.06 10.13
N ALA A 10 40.64 -22.80 10.91
CA ALA A 10 41.65 -23.81 11.22
C ALA A 10 41.03 -25.06 11.87
N GLY A 11 41.42 -26.25 11.39
CA GLY A 11 40.93 -27.53 11.91
C GLY A 11 39.54 -27.96 11.42
N LYS A 12 38.85 -27.15 10.61
CA LYS A 12 37.51 -27.45 10.08
C LYS A 12 37.49 -27.95 8.64
N ARG A 13 38.63 -27.89 7.93
CA ARG A 13 38.75 -28.25 6.51
C ARG A 13 38.16 -29.61 6.16
N GLU A 14 38.62 -30.68 6.81
CA GLU A 14 38.13 -32.03 6.50
C GLU A 14 36.64 -32.20 6.77
N ALA A 15 36.11 -31.53 7.80
CA ALA A 15 34.71 -31.67 8.16
C ALA A 15 33.80 -30.93 7.17
N VAL A 16 34.21 -29.75 6.70
CA VAL A 16 33.51 -29.00 5.63
C VAL A 16 33.53 -29.76 4.31
N LEU A 17 34.71 -30.27 3.90
CA LEU A 17 34.84 -31.02 2.66
C LEU A 17 34.01 -32.31 2.67
N ARG A 18 33.94 -32.98 3.81
CA ARG A 18 33.12 -34.18 3.98
C ARG A 18 31.64 -33.91 3.73
N VAL A 19 31.09 -32.82 4.26
CA VAL A 19 29.70 -32.42 4.00
C VAL A 19 29.46 -32.22 2.50
N LEU A 20 30.36 -31.50 1.83
CA LEU A 20 30.24 -31.25 0.39
C LEU A 20 30.35 -32.55 -0.43
N ASP A 21 31.25 -33.46 -0.05
CA ASP A 21 31.41 -34.76 -0.69
C ASP A 21 30.19 -35.68 -0.46
N GLU A 22 29.64 -35.71 0.76
CA GLU A 22 28.46 -36.53 1.13
C GLU A 22 27.20 -36.08 0.37
N GLU A 23 27.05 -34.78 0.15
CA GLU A 23 25.96 -34.20 -0.64
C GLU A 23 26.24 -34.21 -2.15
N GLY A 24 27.41 -34.69 -2.60
CA GLY A 24 27.77 -34.80 -4.01
C GLY A 24 28.00 -33.46 -4.72
N ILE A 25 28.36 -32.42 -3.97
CA ILE A 25 28.54 -31.05 -4.46
C ILE A 25 29.93 -30.91 -5.11
N ASP A 26 29.99 -30.33 -6.29
CA ASP A 26 31.27 -29.92 -6.87
C ASP A 26 31.79 -28.66 -6.17
N TYR A 27 33.08 -28.67 -5.81
CA TYR A 27 33.70 -27.52 -5.16
C TYR A 27 35.14 -27.30 -5.64
N VAL A 28 35.59 -26.06 -5.49
CA VAL A 28 36.99 -25.66 -5.65
C VAL A 28 37.46 -25.11 -4.32
N VAL A 29 38.58 -25.63 -3.80
CA VAL A 29 39.20 -25.11 -2.58
C VAL A 29 40.53 -24.47 -2.89
N THR A 30 40.70 -23.23 -2.43
CA THR A 30 41.96 -22.50 -2.51
C THR A 30 42.49 -22.28 -1.09
N ASP A 31 43.79 -22.44 -0.89
CA ASP A 31 44.41 -22.13 0.41
C ASP A 31 44.37 -20.61 0.65
N GLU A 32 44.08 -20.23 1.90
CA GLU A 32 44.06 -18.84 2.35
C GLU A 32 45.45 -18.45 2.83
N THR A 33 46.02 -17.35 2.33
CA THR A 33 47.41 -16.95 2.62
C THR A 33 47.55 -15.58 3.26
N SER A 34 46.44 -14.87 3.51
CA SER A 34 46.46 -13.53 4.13
C SER A 34 46.74 -13.54 5.64
N GLY A 35 46.90 -14.72 6.25
CA GLY A 35 47.34 -14.87 7.64
C GLY A 35 46.25 -14.59 8.67
N ARG A 36 44.98 -14.73 8.26
CA ARG A 36 43.82 -14.68 9.17
C ARG A 36 43.63 -16.03 9.87
N GLU A 37 42.64 -16.14 10.75
CA GLU A 37 42.27 -17.41 11.43
C GLU A 37 41.67 -18.48 10.49
N TYR A 38 41.80 -18.30 9.17
CA TYR A 38 41.27 -19.17 8.12
C TYR A 38 42.39 -19.90 7.40
N THR A 39 42.11 -21.12 6.94
CA THR A 39 43.09 -21.97 6.26
C THR A 39 42.80 -22.17 4.78
N ALA A 40 41.53 -22.00 4.38
CA ALA A 40 41.12 -22.18 3.00
C ALA A 40 39.82 -21.42 2.70
N VAL A 41 39.50 -21.31 1.41
CA VAL A 41 38.23 -20.81 0.89
C VAL A 41 37.66 -21.86 -0.06
N ALA A 42 36.41 -22.28 0.16
CA ALA A 42 35.70 -23.19 -0.73
C ALA A 42 34.67 -22.43 -1.56
N TYR A 43 34.63 -22.73 -2.87
CA TYR A 43 33.67 -22.22 -3.84
C TYR A 43 32.86 -23.38 -4.39
N PHE A 44 31.55 -23.32 -4.30
CA PHE A 44 30.68 -24.39 -4.79
C PHE A 44 29.35 -23.86 -5.31
N PRO A 45 28.91 -24.28 -6.51
CA PRO A 45 27.60 -23.92 -7.02
C PRO A 45 26.50 -24.77 -6.39
N LEU A 46 25.41 -24.13 -5.99
CA LEU A 46 24.22 -24.78 -5.46
C LEU A 46 22.95 -24.37 -6.23
N PRO A 47 22.00 -25.28 -6.45
CA PRO A 47 20.65 -24.90 -6.81
C PRO A 47 20.05 -24.08 -5.67
N THR A 48 19.13 -23.17 -5.99
CA THR A 48 18.61 -22.17 -5.04
C THR A 48 18.03 -22.82 -3.78
N SER A 49 17.29 -23.93 -3.95
CA SER A 49 16.69 -24.72 -2.87
C SER A 49 17.71 -25.43 -1.98
N ALA A 50 18.91 -25.76 -2.49
CA ALA A 50 19.95 -26.41 -1.70
C ALA A 50 20.81 -25.43 -0.89
N VAL A 51 20.68 -24.11 -1.09
CA VAL A 51 21.53 -23.13 -0.39
C VAL A 51 21.30 -23.17 1.11
N GLU A 52 20.05 -23.06 1.60
CA GLU A 52 19.77 -23.06 3.04
C GLU A 52 20.15 -24.40 3.70
N PRO A 53 19.73 -25.59 3.19
CA PRO A 53 20.05 -26.87 3.82
C PRO A 53 21.55 -27.11 3.93
N ILE A 54 22.33 -26.79 2.88
CA ILE A 54 23.77 -26.97 2.90
C ILE A 54 24.44 -25.97 3.84
N LEU A 55 24.00 -24.70 3.86
CA LEU A 55 24.52 -23.74 4.83
C LEU A 55 24.22 -24.14 6.28
N GLU A 56 23.08 -24.78 6.54
CA GLU A 56 22.71 -25.30 7.87
C GLU A 56 23.62 -26.48 8.28
N GLN A 57 23.81 -27.47 7.40
CA GLN A 57 24.76 -28.57 7.66
C GLN A 57 26.20 -28.06 7.91
N LEU A 58 26.61 -27.05 7.15
CA LEU A 58 27.90 -26.40 7.32
C LEU A 58 28.03 -25.66 8.66
N ARG A 59 26.94 -25.07 9.17
CA ARG A 59 26.89 -24.46 10.52
C ARG A 59 27.01 -25.50 11.62
N ASP A 60 26.35 -26.64 11.50
CA ASP A 60 26.44 -27.74 12.47
C ASP A 60 27.86 -28.27 12.65
N VAL A 61 28.68 -28.16 11.60
CA VAL A 61 30.11 -28.53 11.61
C VAL A 61 31.01 -27.43 12.22
N GLY A 62 30.46 -26.24 12.46
CA GLY A 62 31.10 -25.15 13.22
C GLY A 62 31.49 -23.92 12.39
N LEU A 63 30.85 -23.67 11.24
CA LEU A 63 31.08 -22.46 10.44
C LEU A 63 30.33 -21.22 10.95
N GLU A 64 29.49 -21.36 11.98
CA GLU A 64 28.44 -20.41 12.36
C GLU A 64 28.91 -19.02 12.86
N ARG A 65 30.14 -18.87 13.35
CA ARG A 65 30.63 -17.61 13.96
C ARG A 65 31.97 -17.11 13.47
N GLU A 66 32.76 -18.00 12.89
CA GLU A 66 34.11 -17.70 12.45
C GLU A 66 34.17 -17.62 10.93
N ALA A 67 33.25 -18.20 10.16
CA ALA A 67 33.34 -18.17 8.70
C ALA A 67 32.60 -16.98 8.07
N TYR A 68 33.26 -16.29 7.14
CA TYR A 68 32.60 -15.41 6.19
C TYR A 68 32.05 -16.23 5.02
N THR A 69 30.77 -16.00 4.69
CA THR A 69 30.05 -16.66 3.58
C THR A 69 29.57 -15.60 2.60
N VAL A 70 29.85 -15.79 1.31
CA VAL A 70 29.32 -14.99 0.20
C VAL A 70 28.42 -15.87 -0.65
N VAL A 71 27.24 -15.37 -0.98
CA VAL A 71 26.31 -16.04 -1.89
C VAL A 71 26.12 -15.13 -3.09
N VAL A 72 26.57 -15.56 -4.26
CA VAL A 72 26.51 -14.78 -5.51
C VAL A 72 25.52 -15.43 -6.47
N SER A 73 24.76 -14.61 -7.19
CA SER A 73 23.93 -15.11 -8.29
C SER A 73 24.80 -15.56 -9.46
N ALA A 74 24.73 -16.85 -9.81
CA ALA A 74 25.37 -17.39 -10.99
C ALA A 74 24.35 -17.45 -12.14
N GLU A 75 24.72 -16.96 -13.32
CA GLU A 75 23.86 -17.01 -14.52
C GLU A 75 23.68 -18.43 -15.05
N THR A 76 24.75 -19.23 -15.02
CA THR A 76 24.73 -20.63 -15.46
C THR A 76 25.77 -21.46 -14.72
N VAL A 77 25.42 -22.72 -14.49
CA VAL A 77 26.32 -23.75 -13.98
C VAL A 77 26.17 -24.96 -14.89
N VAL A 78 27.29 -25.43 -15.44
CA VAL A 78 27.32 -26.60 -16.33
C VAL A 78 28.07 -27.72 -15.62
N SER A 79 27.35 -28.56 -14.89
CA SER A 79 27.89 -29.77 -14.25
C SER A 79 26.80 -30.82 -14.12
N LYS A 80 27.14 -32.08 -14.44
CA LYS A 80 26.24 -33.22 -14.23
C LYS A 80 25.87 -33.41 -12.76
N ARG A 81 26.85 -33.26 -11.86
CA ARG A 81 26.59 -33.35 -10.41
C ARG A 81 25.69 -32.23 -9.93
N PHE A 82 25.81 -31.04 -10.51
CA PHE A 82 24.89 -29.95 -10.23
C PHE A 82 23.47 -30.25 -10.69
N ASP A 83 23.30 -30.81 -11.89
CA ASP A 83 21.99 -31.22 -12.41
C ASP A 83 21.38 -32.34 -11.54
N ASP A 84 22.16 -33.37 -11.20
CA ASP A 84 21.74 -34.45 -10.30
C ASP A 84 21.35 -33.93 -8.91
N LEU A 85 22.13 -32.98 -8.38
CA LEU A 85 21.84 -32.31 -7.10
C LEU A 85 20.54 -31.51 -7.19
N LYS A 86 20.35 -30.74 -8.25
CA LYS A 86 19.13 -29.96 -8.50
C LYS A 86 17.89 -30.87 -8.56
N ASP A 87 17.98 -31.97 -9.29
CA ASP A 87 16.87 -32.94 -9.40
C ASP A 87 16.57 -33.59 -8.04
N SER A 88 17.60 -33.94 -7.27
CA SER A 88 17.41 -34.53 -5.94
C SER A 88 16.71 -33.59 -4.95
N TYR A 89 16.99 -32.28 -5.02
CA TYR A 89 16.32 -31.28 -4.19
C TYR A 89 14.94 -30.90 -4.73
N ALA A 90 14.72 -30.98 -6.05
CA ALA A 90 13.40 -30.82 -6.66
C ALA A 90 12.44 -31.98 -6.32
N GLU A 91 12.95 -33.20 -6.13
CA GLU A 91 12.15 -34.37 -5.74
C GLU A 91 11.91 -34.47 -4.22
N LYS A 92 12.86 -34.01 -3.39
CA LYS A 92 12.75 -34.05 -1.92
C LYS A 92 11.82 -32.97 -1.36
N GLU A 93 11.70 -31.84 -2.03
CA GLU A 93 10.80 -30.76 -1.63
C GLU A 93 9.52 -30.79 -2.49
N GLU A 94 8.36 -31.10 -1.89
CA GLU A 94 7.05 -30.68 -2.44
C GLU A 94 6.91 -29.13 -2.45
N SER A 95 7.94 -28.39 -2.03
CA SER A 95 7.95 -26.93 -1.94
C SER A 95 8.74 -26.27 -3.05
N GLU A 96 8.06 -25.37 -3.74
CA GLU A 96 8.58 -24.37 -4.69
C GLU A 96 9.96 -23.81 -4.27
N GLU A 97 10.86 -23.59 -5.24
CA GLU A 97 12.22 -23.06 -5.09
C GLU A 97 12.33 -21.95 -4.01
N ARG A 98 12.67 -22.33 -2.77
CA ARG A 98 12.90 -21.38 -1.67
C ARG A 98 14.31 -20.81 -1.78
N ILE A 99 14.45 -19.50 -1.64
CA ILE A 99 15.75 -18.85 -1.51
C ILE A 99 16.19 -18.88 -0.05
N ALA A 100 17.50 -18.84 0.24
CA ALA A 100 17.99 -18.86 1.61
C ALA A 100 17.47 -17.66 2.43
N ARG A 101 17.31 -17.82 3.74
CA ARG A 101 16.83 -16.75 4.64
C ARG A 101 17.73 -15.54 4.60
N GLN A 102 19.04 -15.77 4.60
CA GLN A 102 20.04 -14.70 4.53
C GLN A 102 19.99 -14.03 3.15
N GLU A 103 19.57 -14.76 2.10
CA GLU A 103 19.35 -14.16 0.79
C GLU A 103 18.08 -13.27 0.78
N ILE A 104 16.98 -13.70 1.41
CA ILE A 104 15.77 -12.85 1.56
C ILE A 104 16.07 -11.60 2.37
N GLU A 105 16.81 -11.74 3.46
CA GLU A 105 17.22 -10.64 4.31
C GLU A 105 18.08 -9.64 3.51
N ALA A 106 19.13 -10.13 2.85
CA ALA A 106 19.98 -9.31 2.00
C ALA A 106 19.19 -8.60 0.89
N ARG A 107 18.28 -9.31 0.21
CA ARG A 107 17.41 -8.70 -0.82
C ARG A 107 16.50 -7.63 -0.22
N ALA A 108 15.90 -7.87 0.94
CA ALA A 108 15.03 -6.89 1.59
C ALA A 108 15.80 -5.64 2.03
N GLU A 109 17.07 -5.79 2.42
CA GLU A 109 17.97 -4.67 2.71
C GLU A 109 18.41 -3.93 1.44
N GLU A 110 18.70 -4.64 0.35
CA GLU A 110 19.05 -4.04 -0.95
C GLU A 110 17.90 -3.20 -1.54
N LEU A 111 16.65 -3.60 -1.27
CA LEU A 111 15.47 -2.82 -1.65
C LEU A 111 15.32 -1.52 -0.85
N ALA A 112 16.00 -1.40 0.30
CA ALA A 112 15.98 -0.18 1.09
C ALA A 112 16.93 0.85 0.45
N ALA A 113 16.35 1.88 -0.16
CA ALA A 113 17.11 3.01 -0.66
C ALA A 113 17.94 3.66 0.46
N SER A 114 19.08 4.24 0.10
CA SER A 114 19.86 5.05 1.05
C SER A 114 18.98 6.14 1.66
N ILE A 115 19.14 6.45 2.95
CA ILE A 115 18.28 7.42 3.66
C ILE A 115 18.15 8.77 2.91
N PRO A 116 19.22 9.36 2.34
CA PRO A 116 19.10 10.59 1.57
C PRO A 116 18.24 10.42 0.31
N THR A 117 18.45 9.35 -0.45
CA THR A 117 17.64 9.04 -1.64
C THR A 117 16.19 8.80 -1.26
N TYR A 118 15.96 8.04 -0.19
CA TYR A 118 14.63 7.75 0.33
C TYR A 118 13.86 9.03 0.66
N VAL A 119 14.49 9.95 1.40
CA VAL A 119 13.91 11.23 1.78
C VAL A 119 13.59 12.09 0.55
N VAL A 120 14.57 12.28 -0.35
CA VAL A 120 14.39 13.13 -1.54
C VAL A 120 13.31 12.59 -2.46
N MET A 121 13.35 11.28 -2.77
CA MET A 121 12.37 10.67 -3.66
C MET A 121 10.96 10.67 -3.06
N THR A 122 10.83 10.48 -1.74
CA THR A 122 9.54 10.57 -1.04
C THR A 122 8.97 11.99 -1.10
N ILE A 123 9.79 13.02 -0.87
CA ILE A 123 9.37 14.43 -0.99
C ILE A 123 8.93 14.74 -2.42
N VAL A 124 9.75 14.39 -3.42
CA VAL A 124 9.44 14.64 -4.84
C VAL A 124 8.16 13.92 -5.26
N SER A 125 8.01 12.65 -4.87
CA SER A 125 6.80 11.87 -5.14
C SER A 125 5.57 12.51 -4.50
N ALA A 126 5.63 12.90 -3.22
CA ALA A 126 4.51 13.54 -2.53
C ALA A 126 4.11 14.89 -3.17
N VAL A 127 5.08 15.70 -3.58
CA VAL A 127 4.82 16.97 -4.30
C VAL A 127 4.13 16.71 -5.64
N ILE A 128 4.62 15.77 -6.43
CA ILE A 128 4.01 15.43 -7.73
C ILE A 128 2.62 14.82 -7.54
N ALA A 129 2.43 13.97 -6.52
CA ALA A 129 1.13 13.40 -6.18
C ALA A 129 0.13 14.51 -5.80
N THR A 130 0.54 15.44 -4.96
CA THR A 130 -0.29 16.58 -4.54
C THR A 130 -0.65 17.47 -5.74
N ALA A 131 0.32 17.77 -6.61
CA ALA A 131 0.06 18.52 -7.84
C ALA A 131 -0.89 17.76 -8.78
N GLY A 132 -0.71 16.44 -8.93
CA GLY A 132 -1.58 15.60 -9.75
C GLY A 132 -3.01 15.56 -9.25
N LEU A 133 -3.22 15.46 -7.93
CA LEU A 133 -4.53 15.51 -7.29
C LEU A 133 -5.19 16.87 -7.49
N LEU A 134 -4.48 17.98 -7.26
CA LEU A 134 -5.02 19.33 -7.43
C LEU A 134 -5.29 19.71 -8.89
N LEU A 135 -4.66 19.02 -9.85
CA LEU A 135 -4.88 19.22 -11.29
C LEU A 135 -5.94 18.29 -11.86
N ASP A 136 -6.54 17.42 -11.04
CA ASP A 136 -7.43 16.33 -11.48
C ASP A 136 -6.79 15.53 -12.65
N SER A 137 -5.55 15.06 -12.43
CA SER A 137 -4.73 14.36 -13.42
C SER A 137 -4.31 12.97 -12.97
N PRO A 138 -5.07 11.91 -13.32
CA PRO A 138 -4.73 10.52 -13.00
C PRO A 138 -3.33 10.12 -13.48
N ALA A 139 -2.91 10.60 -14.66
CA ALA A 139 -1.60 10.29 -15.22
C ALA A 139 -0.44 10.85 -14.36
N THR A 140 -0.61 12.07 -13.83
CA THR A 140 0.39 12.70 -12.96
C THR A 140 0.44 11.99 -11.61
N VAL A 141 -0.72 11.62 -11.08
CA VAL A 141 -0.84 10.82 -9.85
C VAL A 141 -0.12 9.48 -10.02
N VAL A 142 -0.32 8.78 -11.15
CA VAL A 142 0.39 7.52 -11.44
C VAL A 142 1.90 7.73 -11.58
N GLY A 143 2.33 8.81 -12.25
CA GLY A 143 3.75 9.17 -12.37
C GLY A 143 4.44 9.36 -11.02
N SER A 144 3.73 9.93 -10.03
CA SER A 144 4.27 10.11 -8.68
C SER A 144 4.58 8.78 -7.98
N MET A 145 3.79 7.73 -8.21
CA MET A 145 3.92 6.43 -7.55
C MET A 145 5.19 5.69 -7.98
N VAL A 146 5.65 5.90 -9.21
CA VAL A 146 6.86 5.26 -9.75
C VAL A 146 8.13 5.75 -9.05
N ILE A 147 8.09 6.94 -8.45
CA ILE A 147 9.25 7.60 -7.86
C ILE A 147 9.48 7.14 -6.40
N ALA A 148 8.41 6.83 -5.66
CA ALA A 148 8.51 6.59 -4.23
C ALA A 148 9.13 5.22 -3.88
N PRO A 149 10.22 5.17 -3.10
CA PRO A 149 10.92 3.93 -2.76
C PRO A 149 10.28 3.22 -1.54
N LEU A 150 8.98 2.90 -1.60
CA LEU A 150 8.23 2.34 -0.47
C LEU A 150 8.30 0.80 -0.35
N ILE A 151 8.81 0.11 -1.37
CA ILE A 151 8.95 -1.36 -1.35
C ILE A 151 9.92 -1.84 -0.28
N GLY A 152 11.10 -1.20 -0.16
CA GLY A 152 12.13 -1.60 0.80
C GLY A 152 11.60 -1.67 2.22
N PRO A 153 11.09 -0.56 2.80
CA PRO A 153 10.55 -0.56 4.15
C PRO A 153 9.46 -1.63 4.40
N ALA A 154 8.56 -1.86 3.44
CA ALA A 154 7.52 -2.88 3.56
C ALA A 154 8.10 -4.31 3.56
N MET A 155 9.05 -4.60 2.66
CA MET A 155 9.70 -5.91 2.60
C MET A 155 10.57 -6.16 3.83
N THR A 156 11.32 -5.17 4.29
CA THR A 156 12.11 -5.24 5.53
C THR A 156 11.23 -5.57 6.74
N THR A 157 10.07 -4.91 6.86
CA THR A 157 9.08 -5.20 7.93
C THR A 157 8.57 -6.64 7.85
N ALA A 158 8.18 -7.09 6.64
CA ALA A 158 7.65 -8.43 6.44
C ALA A 158 8.71 -9.51 6.74
N VAL A 159 9.92 -9.36 6.23
CA VAL A 159 11.02 -10.30 6.47
C VAL A 159 11.38 -10.37 7.95
N GLY A 160 11.64 -9.23 8.60
CA GLY A 160 11.95 -9.18 10.04
C GLY A 160 10.83 -9.80 10.89
N SER A 161 9.58 -9.63 10.46
CA SER A 161 8.43 -10.26 11.12
C SER A 161 8.45 -11.79 11.06
N VAL A 162 8.90 -12.35 9.93
CA VAL A 162 8.86 -13.78 9.60
C VAL A 162 10.06 -14.53 10.20
N ILE A 163 11.26 -13.95 10.13
CA ILE A 163 12.49 -14.56 10.66
C ILE A 163 12.71 -14.29 12.17
N ASP A 164 11.80 -13.54 12.79
CA ASP A 164 11.86 -13.09 14.19
C ASP A 164 13.08 -12.19 14.50
N ASP A 165 13.48 -11.38 13.53
CA ASP A 165 14.46 -10.30 13.71
C ASP A 165 13.74 -9.01 14.11
N ALA A 166 13.86 -8.66 15.39
CA ALA A 166 13.24 -7.47 15.96
C ALA A 166 13.88 -6.17 15.47
N GLU A 167 15.18 -6.15 15.18
CA GLU A 167 15.88 -4.96 14.71
C GLU A 167 15.48 -4.65 13.27
N LEU A 168 15.47 -5.68 12.41
CA LEU A 168 15.02 -5.56 11.03
C LEU A 168 13.54 -5.14 10.95
N PHE A 169 12.69 -5.76 11.77
CA PHE A 169 11.28 -5.37 11.89
C PHE A 169 11.11 -3.91 12.29
N GLN A 170 11.77 -3.47 13.36
CA GLN A 170 11.67 -2.09 13.85
C GLN A 170 12.21 -1.08 12.84
N ARG A 171 13.29 -1.42 12.14
CA ARG A 171 13.85 -0.60 11.08
C ARG A 171 12.88 -0.42 9.92
N GLY A 172 12.27 -1.51 9.44
CA GLY A 172 11.24 -1.46 8.40
C GLY A 172 10.04 -0.60 8.80
N VAL A 173 9.49 -0.83 9.98
CA VAL A 173 8.34 -0.06 10.51
C VAL A 173 8.68 1.41 10.68
N SER A 174 9.85 1.72 11.24
CA SER A 174 10.33 3.10 11.42
C SER A 174 10.44 3.82 10.08
N LEU A 175 11.03 3.17 9.07
CA LEU A 175 11.13 3.75 7.73
C LEU A 175 9.75 3.97 7.08
N GLN A 176 8.82 3.02 7.21
CA GLN A 176 7.44 3.19 6.70
C GLN A 176 6.76 4.40 7.35
N VAL A 177 6.82 4.51 8.68
CA VAL A 177 6.19 5.62 9.43
C VAL A 177 6.85 6.96 9.07
N VAL A 178 8.18 7.03 9.07
CA VAL A 178 8.92 8.25 8.70
C VAL A 178 8.62 8.65 7.26
N GLY A 179 8.55 7.69 6.33
CA GLY A 179 8.20 7.94 4.94
C GLY A 179 6.81 8.51 4.76
N ILE A 180 5.81 7.93 5.44
CA ILE A 180 4.43 8.43 5.40
C ILE A 180 4.36 9.83 6.00
N VAL A 181 4.94 10.05 7.18
CA VAL A 181 4.95 11.38 7.83
C VAL A 181 5.65 12.41 6.95
N LEU A 182 6.76 12.04 6.32
CA LEU A 182 7.48 12.91 5.40
C LEU A 182 6.65 13.23 4.14
N ALA A 183 5.97 12.24 3.57
CA ALA A 183 5.09 12.43 2.42
C ALA A 183 3.93 13.37 2.76
N VAL A 184 3.24 13.14 3.89
CA VAL A 184 2.17 14.01 4.39
C VAL A 184 2.68 15.43 4.63
N ALA A 185 3.83 15.58 5.28
CA ALA A 185 4.41 16.89 5.56
C ALA A 185 4.78 17.64 4.26
N ALA A 186 5.42 16.96 3.31
CA ALA A 186 5.77 17.53 2.01
C ALA A 186 4.53 17.94 1.20
N ALA A 187 3.51 17.07 1.17
CA ALA A 187 2.22 17.35 0.54
C ALA A 187 1.52 18.56 1.19
N THR A 188 1.49 18.62 2.52
CA THR A 188 0.90 19.74 3.28
C THR A 188 1.61 21.05 2.94
N VAL A 189 2.95 21.08 3.01
CA VAL A 189 3.74 22.28 2.72
C VAL A 189 3.51 22.74 1.29
N PHE A 190 3.46 21.81 0.33
CA PHE A 190 3.23 22.13 -1.07
C PHE A 190 1.79 22.64 -1.32
N ALA A 191 0.78 21.99 -0.76
CA ALA A 191 -0.61 22.42 -0.87
C ALA A 191 -0.83 23.82 -0.27
N VAL A 192 -0.29 24.09 0.93
CA VAL A 192 -0.31 25.42 1.55
C VAL A 192 0.41 26.45 0.68
N PHE A 193 1.57 26.09 0.11
CA PHE A 193 2.30 26.99 -0.78
C PHE A 193 1.49 27.35 -2.03
N VAL A 194 0.85 26.37 -2.67
CA VAL A 194 -0.02 26.56 -3.84
C VAL A 194 -1.20 27.48 -3.50
N GLN A 195 -1.82 27.27 -2.34
CA GLN A 195 -2.94 28.08 -1.85
C GLN A 195 -2.53 29.54 -1.56
N VAL A 196 -1.44 29.75 -0.81
CA VAL A 196 -0.96 31.10 -0.42
C VAL A 196 -0.51 31.91 -1.64
N MET A 197 0.08 31.25 -2.64
CA MET A 197 0.54 31.90 -3.87
C MET A 197 -0.58 32.12 -4.90
N ASN A 198 -1.83 31.76 -4.60
CA ASN A 198 -2.98 31.84 -5.50
C ASN A 198 -2.72 31.18 -6.86
N LEU A 199 -2.01 30.05 -6.85
CA LEU A 199 -1.71 29.26 -8.05
C LEU A 199 -2.92 28.43 -8.51
N VAL A 200 -3.95 28.34 -7.67
CA VAL A 200 -5.23 27.67 -7.89
C VAL A 200 -6.35 28.69 -7.65
N PRO A 201 -7.49 28.63 -8.37
CA PRO A 201 -8.60 29.56 -8.18
C PRO A 201 -9.04 29.64 -6.70
N PRO A 202 -9.23 30.86 -6.15
CA PRO A 202 -9.73 31.02 -4.79
C PRO A 202 -11.16 30.45 -4.71
N GLY A 203 -11.40 29.60 -3.71
CA GLY A 203 -12.68 28.89 -3.54
C GLY A 203 -12.73 27.49 -4.14
N LEU A 204 -11.61 26.93 -4.62
CA LEU A 204 -11.56 25.52 -4.99
C LEU A 204 -11.81 24.65 -3.75
N ASP A 205 -12.85 23.84 -3.81
CA ASP A 205 -13.11 22.78 -2.84
C ASP A 205 -12.33 21.52 -3.25
N PRO A 206 -11.37 21.03 -2.45
CA PRO A 206 -10.68 19.77 -2.76
C PRO A 206 -11.63 18.60 -2.94
N LEU A 207 -12.80 18.63 -2.30
CA LEU A 207 -13.80 17.56 -2.39
C LEU A 207 -14.46 17.48 -3.77
N SER A 208 -14.45 18.57 -4.55
CA SER A 208 -15.01 18.60 -5.91
C SER A 208 -14.09 17.97 -6.95
N LEU A 209 -12.88 17.57 -6.57
CA LEU A 209 -11.90 16.93 -7.46
C LEU A 209 -12.08 15.42 -7.40
N ALA A 210 -12.40 14.79 -8.53
CA ALA A 210 -12.73 13.37 -8.59
C ALA A 210 -11.61 12.50 -8.03
N GLU A 211 -10.35 12.86 -8.26
CA GLU A 211 -9.23 12.08 -7.73
C GLU A 211 -8.93 12.30 -6.24
N VAL A 212 -9.43 13.38 -5.62
CA VAL A 212 -9.40 13.57 -4.18
C VAL A 212 -10.57 12.82 -3.53
N GLU A 213 -11.76 12.93 -4.14
CA GLU A 213 -12.98 12.25 -3.71
C GLU A 213 -12.85 10.72 -3.72
N GLU A 214 -12.23 10.14 -4.76
CA GLU A 214 -12.00 8.70 -4.85
C GLU A 214 -11.15 8.17 -3.67
N ARG A 215 -10.34 9.03 -3.03
CA ARG A 215 -9.51 8.68 -1.87
C ARG A 215 -10.22 8.88 -0.54
N LEU A 216 -11.30 9.65 -0.54
CA LEU A 216 -12.21 9.87 0.59
C LEU A 216 -13.28 8.81 0.75
N SER A 217 -13.65 8.12 -0.34
CA SER A 217 -14.59 7.02 -0.30
C SER A 217 -13.81 5.71 -0.12
N PRO A 218 -13.50 5.30 1.12
CA PRO A 218 -12.77 4.07 1.33
C PRO A 218 -13.59 2.90 0.82
N ASN A 219 -13.13 2.39 -0.31
CA ASN A 219 -13.75 1.26 -0.95
C ASN A 219 -13.07 -0.01 -0.41
N PHE A 220 -13.84 -1.03 -0.03
CA PHE A 220 -13.31 -2.36 0.27
C PHE A 220 -12.41 -2.91 -0.85
N LEU A 221 -12.59 -2.44 -2.09
CA LEU A 221 -11.71 -2.78 -3.21
C LEU A 221 -10.27 -2.24 -3.05
N SER A 222 -10.07 -1.12 -2.35
CA SER A 222 -8.72 -0.60 -2.04
C SER A 222 -7.93 -1.56 -1.15
N LEU A 223 -8.61 -2.27 -0.24
CA LEU A 223 -8.01 -3.31 0.59
C LEU A 223 -7.51 -4.48 -0.26
N ALA A 224 -8.25 -4.85 -1.31
CA ALA A 224 -7.83 -5.90 -2.23
C ALA A 224 -6.55 -5.49 -2.99
N VAL A 225 -6.43 -4.22 -3.38
CA VAL A 225 -5.21 -3.67 -3.98
C VAL A 225 -4.03 -3.74 -3.01
N ALA A 226 -4.22 -3.32 -1.75
CA ALA A 226 -3.18 -3.36 -0.73
C ALA A 226 -2.71 -4.79 -0.41
N ILE A 227 -3.66 -5.73 -0.27
CA ILE A 227 -3.34 -7.16 -0.08
C ILE A 227 -2.59 -7.71 -1.30
N GLY A 228 -3.07 -7.40 -2.51
CA GLY A 228 -2.41 -7.80 -3.76
C GLY A 228 -0.98 -7.26 -3.88
N ALA A 229 -0.76 -6.00 -3.50
CA ALA A 229 0.57 -5.39 -3.47
C ALA A 229 1.50 -6.09 -2.45
N GLY A 230 0.98 -6.46 -1.28
CA GLY A 230 1.74 -7.22 -0.28
C GLY A 230 2.10 -8.64 -0.74
N ILE A 231 1.17 -9.33 -1.40
CA ILE A 231 1.42 -10.65 -2.02
C ILE A 231 2.49 -10.52 -3.10
N ALA A 232 2.33 -9.59 -4.03
CA ALA A 232 3.29 -9.33 -5.09
C ALA A 232 4.67 -8.95 -4.53
N GLY A 233 4.71 -8.18 -3.44
CA GLY A 233 5.91 -7.88 -2.63
C GLY A 233 6.66 -9.14 -2.23
N ALA A 234 5.99 -10.00 -1.46
CA ALA A 234 6.59 -11.23 -0.97
C ALA A 234 7.02 -12.16 -2.12
N VAL A 235 6.19 -12.30 -3.15
CA VAL A 235 6.51 -13.14 -4.32
C VAL A 235 7.71 -12.59 -5.09
N SER A 236 7.78 -11.28 -5.34
CA SER A 236 8.94 -10.64 -6.01
C SER A 236 10.22 -10.84 -5.22
N LEU A 237 10.15 -10.76 -3.89
CA LEU A 237 11.29 -11.01 -3.02
C LEU A 237 11.81 -12.44 -3.14
N MET A 238 10.92 -13.44 -3.17
CA MET A 238 11.25 -14.86 -3.33
C MET A 238 11.80 -15.18 -4.72
N THR A 239 11.13 -14.70 -5.77
CA THR A 239 11.38 -15.09 -7.17
C THR A 239 12.44 -14.23 -7.85
N GLY A 240 12.75 -13.04 -7.32
CA GLY A 240 13.64 -12.07 -7.97
C GLY A 240 12.99 -11.32 -9.14
N ILE A 241 11.65 -11.35 -9.25
CA ILE A 241 10.88 -10.52 -10.19
C ILE A 241 11.15 -9.04 -9.89
N SER A 242 11.13 -8.20 -10.94
CA SER A 242 11.45 -6.76 -10.89
C SER A 242 10.79 -6.04 -9.70
N ALA A 243 11.62 -5.60 -8.77
CA ALA A 243 11.24 -4.79 -7.62
C ALA A 243 10.61 -3.45 -8.02
N ALA A 244 10.92 -2.93 -9.21
CA ALA A 244 10.36 -1.69 -9.71
C ALA A 244 8.85 -1.81 -9.94
N LEU A 245 8.38 -2.91 -10.55
CA LEU A 245 6.95 -3.12 -10.83
C LEU A 245 6.14 -3.22 -9.54
N VAL A 246 6.66 -3.92 -8.55
CA VAL A 246 5.99 -4.10 -7.26
C VAL A 246 6.08 -2.83 -6.41
N GLY A 247 7.18 -2.08 -6.52
CA GLY A 247 7.34 -0.77 -5.89
C GLY A 247 6.25 0.20 -6.30
N VAL A 248 5.90 0.22 -7.59
CA VAL A 248 4.75 1.02 -8.09
C VAL A 248 3.46 0.59 -7.37
N MET A 249 3.15 -0.70 -7.28
CA MET A 249 1.91 -1.18 -6.65
C MET A 249 1.80 -0.81 -5.17
N ILE A 250 2.91 -0.89 -4.41
CA ILE A 250 2.95 -0.46 -3.01
C ILE A 250 2.78 1.06 -2.91
N ALA A 251 3.41 1.81 -3.81
CA ALA A 251 3.28 3.27 -3.84
C ALA A 251 1.88 3.74 -4.25
N VAL A 252 1.20 3.03 -5.15
CA VAL A 252 -0.21 3.28 -5.54
C VAL A 252 -1.12 3.31 -4.30
N ALA A 253 -0.88 2.39 -3.36
CA ALA A 253 -1.70 2.26 -2.16
C ALA A 253 -1.36 3.27 -1.05
N LEU A 254 -0.18 3.92 -1.09
CA LEU A 254 0.33 4.72 0.03
C LEU A 254 0.53 6.20 -0.30
N ILE A 255 1.11 6.53 -1.46
CA ILE A 255 1.50 7.91 -1.79
C ILE A 255 0.30 8.82 -2.02
N PRO A 256 -0.67 8.49 -2.91
CA PRO A 256 -1.79 9.39 -3.13
C PRO A 256 -2.64 9.59 -1.87
N PRO A 257 -3.03 8.55 -1.10
CA PRO A 257 -3.73 8.77 0.16
C PRO A 257 -2.93 9.62 1.15
N ALA A 258 -1.61 9.47 1.24
CA ALA A 258 -0.77 10.34 2.07
C ALA A 258 -0.75 11.80 1.56
N ALA A 259 -0.75 12.01 0.25
CA ALA A 259 -0.88 13.35 -0.33
C ALA A 259 -2.26 13.95 -0.05
N THR A 260 -3.33 13.16 -0.13
CA THR A 260 -4.69 13.55 0.24
C THR A 260 -4.79 13.98 1.71
N VAL A 261 -4.12 13.27 2.64
CA VAL A 261 -4.00 13.74 4.04
C VAL A 261 -3.37 15.13 4.11
N GLY A 262 -2.28 15.36 3.35
CA GLY A 262 -1.62 16.66 3.31
C GLY A 262 -2.50 17.77 2.75
N ILE A 263 -3.30 17.48 1.72
CA ILE A 263 -4.31 18.39 1.18
C ILE A 263 -5.37 18.70 2.25
N GLY A 264 -5.93 17.69 2.92
CA GLY A 264 -6.90 17.90 4.00
C GLY A 264 -6.37 18.79 5.13
N ILE A 265 -5.11 18.60 5.53
CA ILE A 265 -4.47 19.47 6.52
C ILE A 265 -4.32 20.91 5.99
N ALA A 266 -3.91 21.08 4.74
CA ALA A 266 -3.72 22.40 4.14
C ALA A 266 -5.04 23.19 4.00
N TYR A 267 -6.12 22.51 3.62
CA TYR A 267 -7.45 23.11 3.44
C TYR A 267 -8.28 23.14 4.74
N SER A 268 -7.70 22.70 5.87
CA SER A 268 -8.40 22.63 7.16
C SER A 268 -9.65 21.75 7.13
N ASP A 269 -9.65 20.70 6.29
CA ASP A 269 -10.69 19.69 6.22
C ASP A 269 -10.30 18.46 7.06
N PRO A 270 -10.87 18.31 8.26
CA PRO A 270 -10.53 17.21 9.15
C PRO A 270 -11.11 15.86 8.68
N ALA A 271 -12.22 15.85 7.95
CA ALA A 271 -12.80 14.63 7.41
C ALA A 271 -11.88 14.04 6.34
N LEU A 272 -11.38 14.90 5.45
CA LEU A 272 -10.39 14.56 4.43
C LEU A 272 -9.08 14.06 5.01
N ALA A 273 -8.55 14.77 6.00
CA ALA A 273 -7.30 14.40 6.66
C ALA A 273 -7.42 13.06 7.40
N VAL A 274 -8.47 12.87 8.20
CA VAL A 274 -8.64 11.66 9.03
C VAL A 274 -9.01 10.45 8.19
N GLY A 275 -9.98 10.58 7.26
CA GLY A 275 -10.41 9.48 6.39
C GLY A 275 -9.24 8.92 5.56
N SER A 276 -8.48 9.80 4.93
CA SER A 276 -7.29 9.44 4.15
C SER A 276 -6.17 8.86 5.03
N ALA A 277 -5.99 9.36 6.25
CA ALA A 277 -4.95 8.85 7.16
C ALA A 277 -5.28 7.42 7.63
N VAL A 278 -6.55 7.13 7.90
CA VAL A 278 -7.00 5.76 8.20
C VAL A 278 -6.80 4.87 6.98
N LEU A 279 -7.12 5.33 5.77
CA LEU A 279 -6.88 4.57 4.54
C LEU A 279 -5.39 4.23 4.36
N VAL A 280 -4.48 5.19 4.55
CA VAL A 280 -3.02 4.95 4.53
C VAL A 280 -2.64 3.87 5.55
N ALA A 281 -3.16 3.97 6.78
CA ALA A 281 -2.85 3.02 7.85
C ALA A 281 -3.37 1.61 7.52
N VAL A 282 -4.60 1.48 7.04
CA VAL A 282 -5.18 0.19 6.62
C VAL A 282 -4.36 -0.41 5.48
N ASN A 283 -3.99 0.38 4.48
CA ASN A 283 -3.20 -0.10 3.34
C ASN A 283 -1.81 -0.58 3.78
N MET A 284 -1.10 0.21 4.59
CA MET A 284 0.21 -0.15 5.13
C MET A 284 0.14 -1.45 5.94
N LEU A 285 -0.84 -1.59 6.84
CA LEU A 285 -1.01 -2.79 7.66
C LEU A 285 -1.37 -4.01 6.81
N SER A 286 -2.21 -3.82 5.80
CA SER A 286 -2.67 -4.90 4.91
C SER A 286 -1.56 -5.42 4.00
N ILE A 287 -0.72 -4.52 3.46
CA ILE A 287 0.50 -4.88 2.73
C ILE A 287 1.41 -5.73 3.62
N ASN A 288 1.70 -5.24 4.83
CA ASN A 288 2.57 -5.94 5.78
C ASN A 288 1.98 -7.31 6.18
N LEU A 289 0.67 -7.40 6.44
CA LEU A 289 -0.01 -8.64 6.78
C LEU A 289 0.03 -9.64 5.63
N ALA A 290 -0.28 -9.20 4.41
CA ALA A 290 -0.28 -10.05 3.24
C ALA A 290 1.12 -10.60 2.92
N SER A 291 2.15 -9.74 2.96
CA SER A 291 3.53 -10.17 2.77
C SER A 291 3.98 -11.16 3.84
N LEU A 292 3.64 -10.89 5.11
CA LEU A 292 3.92 -11.80 6.24
C LEU A 292 3.26 -13.17 6.04
N ILE A 293 1.98 -13.21 5.66
CA ILE A 293 1.26 -14.48 5.43
C ILE A 293 1.89 -15.27 4.30
N VAL A 294 2.22 -14.62 3.18
CA VAL A 294 2.85 -15.29 2.02
C VAL A 294 4.20 -15.87 2.40
N LEU A 295 5.07 -15.08 3.03
CA LEU A 295 6.39 -15.56 3.47
C LEU A 295 6.27 -16.69 4.51
N TRP A 296 5.32 -16.58 5.44
CA TRP A 296 5.06 -17.63 6.44
C TRP A 296 4.51 -18.91 5.83
N TYR A 297 3.67 -18.80 4.79
CA TYR A 297 3.14 -19.94 4.03
C TYR A 297 4.24 -20.60 3.19
N ALA A 298 5.13 -19.80 2.60
CA ALA A 298 6.28 -20.25 1.83
C ALA A 298 7.35 -20.96 2.68
N GLY A 299 7.18 -21.07 4.00
CA GLY A 299 8.03 -21.89 4.86
C GLY A 299 9.16 -21.14 5.55
N TYR A 300 9.30 -19.83 5.32
CA TYR A 300 10.19 -18.98 6.12
C TYR A 300 9.62 -18.90 7.54
N ARG A 301 10.08 -19.76 8.45
CA ARG A 301 9.62 -19.82 9.85
C ARG A 301 10.80 -20.11 10.76
N PRO A 302 10.96 -19.52 11.94
CA PRO A 302 12.17 -19.71 12.75
C PRO A 302 12.32 -21.19 13.18
N GLU A 303 13.39 -21.87 12.74
CA GLU A 303 13.57 -23.33 12.91
C GLU A 303 14.41 -23.76 14.12
N HIS A 304 14.80 -22.83 14.99
CA HIS A 304 15.73 -23.15 16.09
C HIS A 304 15.18 -24.28 16.98
N PHE A 305 15.94 -25.38 17.01
CA PHE A 305 15.65 -26.70 17.57
C PHE A 305 15.34 -26.75 19.07
N PHE A 306 15.41 -25.60 19.78
CA PHE A 306 15.11 -25.49 21.22
C PHE A 306 14.00 -24.48 21.58
N ARG A 307 13.39 -23.78 20.61
CA ARG A 307 12.34 -22.74 20.86
C ARG A 307 11.17 -22.75 19.87
N ARG A 308 10.85 -23.89 19.26
CA ARG A 308 9.76 -24.05 18.27
C ARG A 308 8.43 -23.41 18.67
N ASP A 309 8.08 -23.44 19.96
CA ASP A 309 6.80 -22.88 20.42
C ASP A 309 6.83 -21.36 20.56
N LYS A 310 7.92 -20.75 21.03
CA LYS A 310 7.96 -19.30 21.32
C LYS A 310 7.96 -18.44 20.05
N ALA A 311 8.72 -18.84 19.04
CA ALA A 311 8.82 -18.08 17.79
C ALA A 311 7.51 -18.16 16.98
N ARG A 312 6.89 -19.35 16.89
CA ARG A 312 5.60 -19.53 16.23
C ARG A 312 4.50 -18.72 16.92
N ILE A 313 4.48 -18.70 18.26
CA ILE A 313 3.54 -17.89 19.04
C ILE A 313 3.79 -16.39 18.81
N ALA A 314 5.05 -15.95 18.69
CA ALA A 314 5.37 -14.55 18.39
C ALA A 314 4.84 -14.11 17.02
N THR A 315 5.07 -14.90 15.96
CA THR A 315 4.54 -14.62 14.62
C THR A 315 3.00 -14.66 14.61
N LEU A 316 2.37 -15.64 15.25
CA LEU A 316 0.91 -15.70 15.35
C LEU A 316 0.34 -14.48 16.09
N LYS A 317 1.01 -14.05 17.16
CA LYS A 317 0.62 -12.85 17.90
C LYS A 317 0.74 -11.61 17.01
N ARG A 318 1.80 -11.47 16.21
CA ARG A 318 1.94 -10.36 15.24
C ARG A 318 0.83 -10.37 14.21
N VAL A 319 0.52 -11.53 13.62
CA VAL A 319 -0.62 -11.69 12.70
C VAL A 319 -1.93 -11.29 13.37
N ALA A 320 -2.19 -11.76 14.59
CA ALA A 320 -3.39 -11.40 15.35
C ALA A 320 -3.47 -9.89 15.64
N VAL A 321 -2.36 -9.26 16.03
CA VAL A 321 -2.31 -7.80 16.24
C VAL A 321 -2.60 -7.05 14.94
N LEU A 322 -2.01 -7.46 13.81
CA LEU A 322 -2.27 -6.83 12.51
C LEU A 322 -3.73 -7.00 12.09
N VAL A 323 -4.30 -8.20 12.22
CA VAL A 323 -5.70 -8.49 11.89
C VAL A 323 -6.65 -7.66 12.75
N VAL A 324 -6.41 -7.57 14.07
CA VAL A 324 -7.22 -6.75 14.97
C VAL A 324 -7.08 -5.27 14.64
N ALA A 325 -5.87 -4.78 14.38
CA ALA A 325 -5.65 -3.38 14.01
C ALA A 325 -6.36 -3.03 12.69
N ILE A 326 -6.25 -3.88 11.67
CA ILE A 326 -6.98 -3.72 10.40
C ILE A 326 -8.48 -3.76 10.66
N ALA A 327 -9.00 -4.73 11.42
CA ALA A 327 -10.43 -4.84 11.69
C ALA A 327 -10.99 -3.60 12.42
N VAL A 328 -10.26 -3.05 13.40
CA VAL A 328 -10.66 -1.83 14.12
C VAL A 328 -10.67 -0.62 13.18
N LEU A 329 -9.61 -0.44 12.39
CA LEU A 329 -9.53 0.66 11.44
C LEU A 329 -10.55 0.52 10.30
N SER A 330 -10.78 -0.69 9.79
CA SER A 330 -11.79 -0.98 8.78
C SER A 330 -13.22 -0.82 9.31
N LEU A 331 -13.47 -1.07 10.60
CA LEU A 331 -14.75 -0.77 11.23
C LEU A 331 -15.00 0.74 11.28
N PHE A 332 -13.98 1.51 11.69
CA PHE A 332 -14.03 2.96 11.64
C PHE A 332 -14.31 3.45 10.22
N LEU A 333 -13.56 2.90 9.26
CA LEU A 333 -13.67 3.25 7.85
C LEU A 333 -15.05 2.92 7.28
N GLY A 334 -15.58 1.74 7.60
CA GLY A 334 -16.93 1.32 7.19
C GLY A 334 -18.02 2.20 7.80
N GLY A 335 -17.80 2.77 8.99
CA GLY A 335 -18.69 3.78 9.57
C GLY A 335 -18.74 5.06 8.73
N VAL A 336 -17.57 5.55 8.29
CA VAL A 336 -17.47 6.72 7.39
C VAL A 336 -18.05 6.40 6.02
N THR A 337 -17.76 5.22 5.44
CA THR A 337 -18.36 4.78 4.17
C THR A 337 -19.88 4.71 4.26
N TYR A 338 -20.41 4.21 5.38
CA TYR A 338 -21.85 4.10 5.57
C TYR A 338 -22.51 5.47 5.61
N ASP A 339 -21.89 6.46 6.26
CA ASP A 339 -22.37 7.85 6.26
C ASP A 339 -22.34 8.48 4.87
N SER A 340 -21.23 8.31 4.12
CA SER A 340 -21.14 8.80 2.73
C SER A 340 -22.18 8.12 1.83
N TYR A 341 -22.42 6.81 2.00
CA TYR A 341 -23.44 6.08 1.25
C TYR A 341 -24.85 6.58 1.58
N GLN A 342 -25.13 6.84 2.85
CA GLN A 342 -26.41 7.39 3.30
C GLN A 342 -26.62 8.80 2.76
N SER A 343 -25.58 9.65 2.76
CA SER A 343 -25.62 10.99 2.19
C SER A 343 -25.90 10.96 0.69
N ALA A 344 -25.20 10.13 -0.08
CA ALA A 344 -25.43 9.96 -1.52
C ALA A 344 -26.84 9.44 -1.83
N GLN A 345 -27.36 8.52 -1.00
CA GLN A 345 -28.72 8.03 -1.15
C GLN A 345 -29.76 9.10 -0.82
N THR A 346 -29.50 9.92 0.21
CA THR A 346 -30.37 11.05 0.58
C THR A 346 -30.42 12.09 -0.52
N GLU A 347 -29.28 12.43 -1.15
CA GLU A 347 -29.24 13.32 -2.31
C GLU A 347 -30.02 12.76 -3.51
N GLN A 348 -29.89 11.45 -3.77
CA GLN A 348 -30.67 10.78 -4.80
C GLN A 348 -32.18 10.83 -4.50
N ASP A 349 -32.57 10.63 -3.24
CA ASP A 349 -33.96 10.72 -2.78
C ASP A 349 -34.51 12.15 -2.90
N ILE A 350 -33.71 13.16 -2.55
CA ILE A 350 -34.02 14.59 -2.77
C ILE A 350 -34.23 14.86 -4.27
N ARG A 351 -33.31 14.39 -5.13
CA ARG A 351 -33.43 14.55 -6.59
C ARG A 351 -34.69 13.88 -7.14
N ASN A 352 -34.98 12.65 -6.71
CA ASN A 352 -36.18 11.93 -7.11
C ASN A 352 -37.46 12.66 -6.66
N ALA A 353 -37.47 13.21 -5.45
CA ALA A 353 -38.58 14.01 -4.93
C ALA A 353 -38.80 15.28 -5.78
N ILE A 354 -37.71 15.96 -6.16
CA ILE A 354 -37.77 17.15 -7.04
C ILE A 354 -38.29 16.77 -8.43
N ASP A 355 -37.75 15.72 -9.05
CA ASP A 355 -38.19 15.27 -10.38
C ASP A 355 -39.67 14.89 -10.36
N THR A 356 -40.14 14.20 -9.30
CA THR A 356 -41.55 13.83 -9.13
C THR A 356 -42.46 15.04 -8.95
N GLU A 357 -42.01 16.08 -8.23
CA GLU A 357 -42.79 17.32 -8.11
C GLU A 357 -42.87 18.08 -9.44
N LEU A 358 -41.78 18.07 -10.23
CA LEU A 358 -41.74 18.68 -11.56
C LEU A 358 -42.59 17.94 -12.62
N GLU A 359 -43.01 16.69 -12.36
CA GLU A 359 -43.96 15.95 -13.20
C GLU A 359 -45.42 16.42 -13.06
N ASP A 360 -45.76 17.22 -12.04
CA ASP A 360 -47.12 17.75 -11.87
C ASP A 360 -47.52 18.61 -13.10
N PRO A 361 -48.75 18.45 -13.63
CA PRO A 361 -49.25 19.26 -14.75
C PRO A 361 -49.10 20.78 -14.57
N VAL A 362 -49.07 21.27 -13.33
CA VAL A 362 -48.86 22.69 -13.00
C VAL A 362 -47.46 23.19 -13.37
N TYR A 363 -46.46 22.31 -13.41
CA TYR A 363 -45.06 22.62 -13.76
C TYR A 363 -44.67 22.13 -15.18
N ALA A 364 -45.65 21.93 -16.06
CA ALA A 364 -45.40 21.48 -17.43
C ALA A 364 -44.41 22.40 -18.17
N GLY A 365 -43.27 21.83 -18.59
CA GLY A 365 -42.20 22.56 -19.29
C GLY A 365 -41.06 23.06 -18.40
N TYR A 366 -41.12 22.79 -17.09
CA TYR A 366 -40.04 23.03 -16.14
C TYR A 366 -39.03 21.89 -16.28
N THR A 367 -37.73 22.21 -16.21
CA THR A 367 -36.68 21.19 -16.28
C THR A 367 -35.64 21.45 -15.21
N LEU A 368 -35.30 20.45 -14.40
CA LEU A 368 -34.17 20.54 -13.48
C LEU A 368 -32.88 20.76 -14.27
N VAL A 369 -32.18 21.86 -13.99
CA VAL A 369 -30.90 22.22 -14.62
C VAL A 369 -29.75 21.81 -13.71
N GLU A 370 -29.86 22.12 -12.43
CA GLU A 370 -28.81 21.89 -11.44
C GLU A 370 -29.43 21.68 -10.07
N LEU A 371 -28.82 20.81 -9.27
CA LEU A 371 -29.15 20.57 -7.88
C LEU A 371 -27.83 20.64 -7.11
N GLU A 372 -27.77 21.53 -6.14
CA GLU A 372 -26.64 21.66 -5.23
C GLU A 372 -27.17 21.46 -3.81
N VAL A 373 -26.72 20.40 -3.14
CA VAL A 373 -27.13 20.09 -1.77
C VAL A 373 -26.05 20.56 -0.83
N GLU A 374 -26.36 21.54 0.02
CA GLU A 374 -25.45 22.00 1.05
C GLU A 374 -25.53 21.08 2.27
N THR A 375 -24.38 20.51 2.63
CA THR A 375 -24.24 19.69 3.81
C THR A 375 -23.46 20.42 4.90
N THR A 376 -23.93 20.29 6.15
CA THR A 376 -23.20 20.77 7.32
C THR A 376 -22.70 19.57 8.12
N ALA A 377 -21.44 19.64 8.56
CA ALA A 377 -20.86 18.64 9.45
C ALA A 377 -21.49 18.73 10.85
N GLU A 378 -22.24 17.71 11.27
CA GLU A 378 -22.78 17.59 12.63
C GLU A 378 -21.68 17.15 13.61
N ASN A 379 -20.67 16.43 13.10
CA ASN A 379 -19.42 16.04 13.78
C ASN A 379 -18.29 15.93 12.75
N LEU A 380 -17.06 15.64 13.20
CA LEU A 380 -15.87 15.41 12.35
C LEU A 380 -16.07 14.41 11.19
N LEU A 381 -17.13 13.58 11.23
CA LEU A 381 -17.33 12.42 10.36
C LEU A 381 -18.74 12.27 9.78
N PHE A 382 -19.73 13.04 10.24
CA PHE A 382 -21.14 12.86 9.84
C PHE A 382 -21.65 14.16 9.22
N GLN A 383 -22.03 14.10 7.95
CA GLN A 383 -22.62 15.22 7.23
C GLN A 383 -24.14 15.08 7.18
N ARG A 384 -24.87 16.18 7.42
CA ARG A 384 -26.31 16.23 7.17
C ARG A 384 -26.63 17.30 6.14
N PRO A 385 -27.52 17.03 5.19
CA PRO A 385 -28.02 18.07 4.31
C PRO A 385 -28.82 19.07 5.15
N THR A 386 -28.52 20.35 4.96
CA THR A 386 -29.15 21.46 5.69
C THR A 386 -29.94 22.36 4.76
N ALA A 387 -29.48 22.51 3.51
CA ALA A 387 -30.18 23.24 2.47
C ALA A 387 -29.97 22.56 1.12
N ALA A 388 -30.88 22.80 0.18
CA ALA A 388 -30.68 22.44 -1.22
C ALA A 388 -31.07 23.60 -2.12
N THR A 389 -30.15 23.96 -3.01
CA THR A 389 -30.36 24.93 -4.07
C THR A 389 -30.75 24.20 -5.34
N VAL A 390 -31.97 24.46 -5.81
CA VAL A 390 -32.56 23.84 -7.00
C VAL A 390 -32.64 24.87 -8.11
N THR A 391 -31.93 24.65 -9.21
CA THR A 391 -32.00 25.51 -10.39
C THR A 391 -32.89 24.87 -11.44
N VAL A 392 -33.97 25.55 -11.79
CA VAL A 392 -35.00 25.04 -12.70
C VAL A 392 -35.12 25.95 -13.93
N GLY A 393 -35.04 25.34 -15.11
CA GLY A 393 -35.29 25.99 -16.38
C GLY A 393 -36.79 26.16 -16.62
N VAL A 394 -37.24 27.37 -16.95
CA VAL A 394 -38.66 27.70 -17.16
C VAL A 394 -38.92 28.35 -18.53
N PRO A 395 -40.09 28.13 -19.15
CA PRO A 395 -40.53 28.88 -20.33
C PRO A 395 -40.68 30.37 -20.04
N PRO A 396 -40.48 31.26 -21.03
CA PRO A 396 -40.83 32.68 -20.89
C PRO A 396 -42.32 32.81 -20.56
N ASP A 397 -42.65 33.64 -19.57
CA ASP A 397 -44.01 33.90 -19.03
C ASP A 397 -44.65 32.79 -18.16
N ALA A 398 -43.88 31.80 -17.69
CA ALA A 398 -44.40 30.76 -16.78
C ALA A 398 -44.72 31.31 -15.37
N GLY A 399 -45.82 30.84 -14.77
CA GLY A 399 -46.24 31.25 -13.42
C GLY A 399 -45.32 30.69 -12.31
N ARG A 400 -45.22 31.33 -11.15
CA ARG A 400 -44.37 30.86 -10.04
C ARG A 400 -45.21 30.34 -8.87
N PRO A 401 -45.84 29.16 -8.95
CA PRO A 401 -46.87 28.73 -8.02
C PRO A 401 -46.34 28.19 -6.68
N GLY A 402 -45.15 28.61 -6.24
CA GLY A 402 -44.59 28.18 -4.95
C GLY A 402 -43.93 26.81 -4.97
N LEU A 403 -43.11 26.53 -6.01
CA LEU A 403 -42.39 25.26 -6.19
C LEU A 403 -41.50 24.90 -4.98
N ALA A 404 -40.88 25.89 -4.32
CA ALA A 404 -40.02 25.67 -3.15
C ALA A 404 -40.76 24.92 -2.02
N THR A 405 -41.97 25.35 -1.67
CA THR A 405 -42.77 24.73 -0.60
C THR A 405 -43.27 23.34 -0.99
N GLY A 406 -43.56 23.11 -2.27
CA GLY A 406 -43.93 21.79 -2.79
C GLY A 406 -42.77 20.80 -2.68
N ILE A 407 -41.59 21.21 -3.11
CA ILE A 407 -40.34 20.43 -2.99
C ILE A 407 -40.03 20.17 -1.51
N GLU A 408 -40.04 21.19 -0.65
CA GLU A 408 -39.78 21.06 0.79
C GLU A 408 -40.69 20.02 1.45
N THR A 409 -42.00 20.10 1.18
CA THR A 409 -42.99 19.15 1.73
C THR A 409 -42.74 17.72 1.25
N ARG A 410 -42.37 17.55 -0.02
CA ARG A 410 -42.14 16.23 -0.61
C ARG A 410 -40.81 15.63 -0.18
N VAL A 411 -39.75 16.43 -0.10
CA VAL A 411 -38.45 16.02 0.44
C VAL A 411 -38.59 15.57 1.89
N ALA A 412 -39.35 16.30 2.71
CA ALA A 412 -39.65 15.88 4.09
C ALA A 412 -40.43 14.56 4.17
N ALA A 413 -41.29 14.26 3.20
CA ALA A 413 -42.10 13.03 3.16
C ALA A 413 -41.36 11.82 2.57
N GLU A 414 -40.55 12.02 1.52
CA GLU A 414 -39.89 10.96 0.75
C GLU A 414 -38.45 10.70 1.21
N ALA A 415 -37.64 11.75 1.42
CA ALA A 415 -36.27 11.63 1.91
C ALA A 415 -36.20 11.62 3.46
N GLY A 416 -37.27 12.04 4.14
CA GLY A 416 -37.33 12.04 5.61
C GLY A 416 -36.41 13.07 6.26
N VAL A 417 -36.01 14.11 5.52
CA VAL A 417 -35.15 15.19 6.00
C VAL A 417 -35.84 16.54 5.82
N ASP A 418 -35.71 17.39 6.82
CA ASP A 418 -36.22 18.76 6.83
C ASP A 418 -35.07 19.70 6.47
N ILE A 419 -35.10 20.26 5.26
CA ILE A 419 -34.03 21.10 4.71
C ILE A 419 -34.62 22.36 4.07
N ASP A 420 -33.90 23.46 4.14
CA ASP A 420 -34.30 24.70 3.46
C ASP A 420 -34.13 24.52 1.94
N ILE A 421 -35.18 24.83 1.16
CA ILE A 421 -35.16 24.71 -0.30
C ILE A 421 -35.13 26.11 -0.94
N ASP A 422 -34.04 26.43 -1.62
CA ASP A 422 -33.93 27.61 -2.47
C ASP A 422 -34.14 27.23 -3.93
N VAL A 423 -35.02 27.96 -4.63
CA VAL A 423 -35.32 27.68 -6.05
C VAL A 423 -34.93 28.86 -6.94
N PHE A 424 -33.99 28.62 -7.84
CA PHE A 424 -33.61 29.57 -8.90
C PHE A 424 -34.34 29.23 -10.20
N TYR A 425 -34.95 30.25 -10.81
CA TYR A 425 -35.63 30.11 -12.09
C TYR A 425 -34.76 30.68 -13.22
N LEU A 426 -34.40 29.85 -14.19
CA LEU A 426 -33.68 30.25 -15.40
C LEU A 426 -34.64 30.27 -16.60
N GLU A 427 -34.90 31.44 -17.16
CA GLU A 427 -35.72 31.57 -18.36
C GLU A 427 -34.93 31.07 -19.58
N ARG A 428 -35.55 30.15 -20.33
CA ARG A 428 -34.94 29.56 -21.52
C ARG A 428 -35.65 30.05 -22.79
N GLU A 429 -35.01 30.94 -23.52
CA GLU A 429 -35.44 31.32 -24.87
C GLU A 429 -34.94 30.27 -25.89
N ARG A 430 -35.87 29.65 -26.61
CA ARG A 430 -35.55 28.68 -27.67
C ARG A 430 -35.68 29.38 -29.01
N GLY A 431 -34.55 29.59 -29.71
CA GLY A 431 -34.57 30.15 -31.05
C GLY A 431 -35.37 29.26 -32.01
N ALA A 432 -36.21 29.89 -32.86
CA ALA A 432 -36.93 29.19 -33.91
C ALA A 432 -35.92 28.71 -34.96
N GLY A 433 -35.73 27.39 -35.04
CA GLY A 433 -34.95 26.73 -36.09
C GLY A 433 -35.71 26.69 -37.41
#